data_AF-A0A924I716-F1
#
_entry.id   AF-A0A924I716-F1
#
_cell.length_a   1.000
_cell.length_b   1.000
_cell.length_c   1.000
_cell.angle_alpha   90.00
_cell.angle_beta   90.00
_cell.angle_gamma   90.00
#
_symmetry.space_group_name_H-M   'P 1'
#
loop_
_entity.id
_entity.type
_entity.pdbx_description
1 polymer ?
#
loop_
_entity_poly.entity_id
_entity_poly.type
_entity_poly.pdbx_seq_one_letter_code
_entity_poly.pdbx_strand_id
1 'polypeptide(L)' 'RASLGRYLEFYNGRRPHSSLDRKTPDHVYFNQPLLAAA' A
#
# COMPACT_ATOMS: atom_id res chain seq x y z
N ARG A 1 -7.30 1.96 -20.33
CA ARG A 1 -7.18 1.33 -18.99
C ARG A 1 -5.94 1.77 -18.19
N ALA A 2 -4.92 2.40 -18.78
CA ALA A 2 -3.69 2.83 -18.10
C ALA A 2 -3.90 3.82 -16.93
N SER A 3 -4.96 4.62 -16.95
CA SER A 3 -5.31 5.54 -15.87
C SER A 3 -5.65 4.84 -14.56
N LEU A 4 -6.31 3.67 -14.61
CA LEU A 4 -6.67 2.91 -13.42
C LEU A 4 -5.43 2.33 -12.73
N GLY A 5 -4.50 1.76 -13.51
CA GLY A 5 -3.25 1.21 -12.97
C GLY A 5 -2.44 2.27 -12.23
N ARG A 6 -2.24 3.43 -12.88
CA ARG A 6 -1.54 4.57 -12.27
C ARG A 6 -2.25 5.10 -11.02
N TYR A 7 -3.58 5.09 -11.01
CA TYR A 7 -4.35 5.48 -9.83
C TYR A 7 -4.16 4.49 -8.67
N LEU A 8 -4.18 3.19 -8.93
CA LEU A 8 -3.98 2.16 -7.91
C LEU A 8 -2.57 2.23 -7.32
N GLU A 9 -1.54 2.41 -8.14
CA GLU A 9 -0.16 2.60 -7.66
C GLU A 9 -0.03 3.82 -6.75
N PHE A 10 -0.64 4.95 -7.14
CA PHE A 10 -0.67 6.14 -6.31
C PHE A 10 -1.44 5.92 -5.00
N TYR A 11 -2.64 5.32 -5.08
CA TYR A 11 -3.50 5.07 -3.92
C TYR A 11 -2.82 4.14 -2.92
N ASN A 12 -2.30 2.99 -3.35
CA ASN A 12 -1.75 2.00 -2.44
C ASN A 12 -0.38 2.40 -1.86
N GLY A 13 0.44 3.12 -2.62
CA GLY A 13 1.85 3.33 -2.27
C GLY A 13 2.27 4.76 -1.93
N ARG A 14 1.46 5.79 -2.25
CA ARG A 14 1.88 7.21 -2.08
C ARG A 14 0.85 8.11 -1.44
N ARG A 15 -0.43 7.75 -1.52
CA ARG A 15 -1.51 8.58 -0.98
C ARG A 15 -1.44 8.61 0.55
N PRO A 16 -1.54 9.80 1.18
CA PRO A 16 -1.72 9.88 2.63
C PRO A 16 -3.14 9.39 3.00
N HIS A 17 -3.24 8.45 3.94
CA HIS A 17 -4.53 7.95 4.43
C HIS A 17 -4.74 8.42 5.87
N SER A 18 -5.71 9.30 6.10
CA SER A 18 -6.05 9.80 7.43
C SER A 18 -6.45 8.67 8.38
N SER A 19 -7.21 7.68 7.89
CA SER A 19 -7.60 6.50 8.67
C SER A 19 -6.45 5.56 9.02
N LEU A 20 -5.29 5.70 8.37
CA LEU A 20 -4.09 4.90 8.62
C LEU A 20 -2.96 5.75 9.24
N ASP A 21 -3.30 6.84 9.93
CA ASP A 21 -2.31 7.75 10.52
C ASP A 21 -1.25 8.22 9.49
N ARG A 22 -1.74 8.61 8.31
CA ARG A 22 -0.94 9.05 7.14
C ARG A 22 -0.04 7.97 6.54
N LYS A 23 -0.12 6.72 6.97
CA LYS A 23 0.56 5.58 6.34
C LYS A 23 -0.17 5.15 5.07
N THR A 24 0.52 4.36 4.26
CA THR A 24 -0.04 3.78 3.03
C THR A 24 -0.53 2.35 3.29
N PRO A 25 -1.53 1.85 2.54
CA PRO A 25 -1.93 0.45 2.59
C PRO A 25 -0.76 -0.51 2.43
N ASP A 26 0.18 -0.22 1.52
CA ASP A 26 1.41 -1.01 1.34
C ASP A 26 2.22 -1.13 2.65
N HIS A 27 2.34 -0.05 3.39
CA HIS A 27 3.02 -0.04 4.69
C HIS A 27 2.24 -0.84 5.75
N VAL A 28 0.91 -0.71 5.81
CA VAL A 28 0.12 -1.34 6.88
C VAL A 28 -0.06 -2.84 6.68
N TYR A 29 -0.31 -3.28 5.44
CA TYR A 29 -0.68 -4.66 5.16
C TYR A 29 0.49 -5.52 4.67
N PHE A 30 1.46 -4.93 3.96
CA PHE A 30 2.50 -5.69 3.27
C PHE A 30 3.89 -5.54 3.90
N ASN A 31 4.09 -4.61 4.85
CA ASN A 31 5.32 -4.54 5.65
C ASN A 31 5.29 -5.50 6.86
N GLN A 32 4.87 -6.74 6.63
CA GLN A 32 4.95 -7.82 7.61
C GLN A 32 6.16 -8.68 7.23
N PRO A 33 6.98 -9.13 8.21
CA PRO A 33 8.02 -10.10 7.90
C PRO A 33 7.34 -11.31 7.28
N LEU A 34 7.71 -11.64 6.04
CA LEU A 34 7.33 -12.91 5.44
C LEU A 34 7.90 -13.96 6.38
N LEU A 35 7.05 -14.66 7.15
CA LEU A 35 7.52 -15.83 7.87
C LEU A 35 8.15 -16.72 6.82
N ALA A 36 9.47 -16.92 6.93
CA ALA A 36 10.19 -17.82 6.05
C ALA A 36 9.50 -19.18 6.17
N ALA A 37 8.94 -19.67 5.05
CA ALA A 37 8.42 -21.02 4.99
C ALA A 37 9.58 -21.96 5.32
N ALA A 38 9.43 -22.76 6.38
CA ALA A 38 10.35 -23.81 6.77
C ALA A 38 10.26 -25.01 5.81
#